data_AF-A0A3N2M0E9-F1
#
_entry.id   AF-A0A3N2M0E9-F1
#
_cell.length_a   1.000
_cell.length_b   1.000
_cell.length_c   1.000
_cell.angle_alpha   90.00
_cell.angle_beta   90.00
_cell.angle_gamma   90.00
#
_symmetry.space_group_name_H-M   'P 1'
#
loop_
_entity.id
_entity.type
_entity.pdbx_description
1 polymer ?
#
loop_
_entity_poly.entity_id
_entity_poly.type
_entity_poly.pdbx_seq_one_letter_code
_entity_poly.pdbx_strand_id
1 'polypeptide(L)'
;MLMAVRYSIVHKQQTGTWNQMSIYDDHIRLWNEGVLPEDYTVEILMSKHTSKPRNPKMAQVFYRAGFIEAWGRGYEKIMREFDKLNLFHPSFTVEQGGVTAIIPREIFMSIRGDRKPIQIDSYRTKTEPKPNQNRTEKSDY
;
A
#
# COMPACT_ATOMS: atom_id res chain seq x y z
N MET A 1 0.29 -3.32 0.46
CA MET A 1 1.59 -2.97 -0.17
C MET A 1 1.46 -1.93 -1.28
N LEU A 2 0.72 -2.19 -2.37
CA LEU A 2 0.64 -1.28 -3.53
C LEU A 2 0.17 0.14 -3.18
N MET A 3 -0.80 0.27 -2.27
CA MET A 3 -1.24 1.57 -1.75
C MET A 3 -0.13 2.31 -1.01
N ALA A 4 0.59 1.64 -0.10
CA ALA A 4 1.70 2.26 0.66
C ALA A 4 2.81 2.81 -0.26
N VAL A 5 3.15 2.08 -1.33
CA VAL A 5 4.13 2.53 -2.33
C VAL A 5 3.62 3.78 -3.08
N ARG A 6 2.34 3.80 -3.48
CA ARG A 6 1.73 4.97 -4.13
C ARG A 6 1.75 6.20 -3.21
N TYR A 7 1.41 6.03 -1.93
CA TYR A 7 1.45 7.11 -0.94
C TYR A 7 2.87 7.63 -0.73
N SER A 8 3.87 6.74 -0.63
CA SER A 8 5.27 7.12 -0.54
C SER A 8 5.71 8.00 -1.73
N ILE A 9 5.27 7.71 -2.95
CA ILE A 9 5.60 8.51 -4.14
C ILE A 9 4.94 9.90 -4.09
N VAL A 10 3.65 9.97 -3.74
CA VAL A 10 2.88 11.23 -3.73
C VAL A 10 3.36 12.19 -2.63
N HIS A 11 3.76 11.65 -1.49
CA HIS A 11 4.25 12.44 -0.38
C HIS A 11 5.77 12.64 -0.38
N LYS A 12 6.51 12.04 -1.32
CA LYS A 12 7.97 12.20 -1.42
C LYS A 12 8.41 13.67 -1.50
N GLN A 13 9.38 14.03 -0.67
CA GLN A 13 10.15 15.25 -0.88
C GLN A 13 10.99 15.12 -2.16
N GLN A 14 10.74 15.96 -3.15
CA GLN A 14 11.36 15.82 -4.48
C GLN A 14 12.87 16.08 -4.45
N THR A 15 13.32 16.92 -3.51
CA THR A 15 14.73 17.11 -3.16
C THR A 15 15.18 16.02 -2.19
N GLY A 16 16.45 15.62 -2.26
CA GLY A 16 17.01 14.56 -1.40
C GLY A 16 17.12 13.21 -2.10
N THR A 17 17.25 12.14 -1.32
CA THR A 17 17.50 10.77 -1.75
C THR A 17 16.24 10.07 -2.27
N TRP A 18 16.44 8.84 -2.75
CA TRP A 18 15.41 7.99 -3.33
C TRP A 18 14.51 7.36 -2.26
N ASN A 19 13.31 6.93 -2.65
CA ASN A 19 12.49 6.08 -1.79
C ASN A 19 13.21 4.76 -1.56
N GLN A 20 13.35 4.36 -0.30
CA GLN A 20 14.06 3.14 0.06
C GLN A 20 13.06 2.08 0.47
N MET A 21 13.15 0.91 -0.14
CA MET A 21 12.36 -0.26 0.24
C MET A 21 13.31 -1.41 0.56
N SER A 22 13.30 -1.82 1.83
CA SER A 22 14.05 -2.98 2.32
C SER A 22 13.08 -4.10 2.64
N ILE A 23 13.43 -5.33 2.25
CA ILE A 23 12.60 -6.51 2.50
C ILE A 23 13.36 -7.40 3.48
N TYR A 24 12.75 -7.62 4.64
CA TYR A 24 13.21 -8.55 5.65
C TYR A 24 12.29 -9.76 5.68
N ASP A 25 12.68 -10.75 6.49
CA ASP A 25 11.94 -11.99 6.65
C ASP A 25 10.55 -11.75 7.23
N ASP A 26 10.46 -10.93 8.27
CA ASP A 26 9.26 -10.69 9.04
C ASP A 26 8.51 -9.41 8.64
N HIS A 27 9.17 -8.48 7.94
CA HIS A 27 8.57 -7.20 7.57
C HIS A 27 9.14 -6.59 6.27
N ILE A 28 8.42 -5.61 5.72
CA ILE A 28 8.91 -4.70 4.68
C ILE A 28 9.09 -3.34 5.34
N ARG A 29 10.25 -2.71 5.13
CA ARG A 29 10.52 -1.34 5.55
C ARG A 29 10.48 -0.43 4.33
N LEU A 30 9.58 0.56 4.34
CA LEU A 30 9.46 1.58 3.29
C LEU A 30 9.77 2.95 3.89
N TRP A 31 10.92 3.51 3.55
CA TRP A 31 11.39 4.80 4.06
C TRP A 31 11.36 5.88 2.96
N ASN A 32 10.93 7.07 3.34
CA ASN A 32 10.84 8.25 2.48
C ASN A 32 11.46 9.45 3.19
N GLU A 33 12.36 10.17 2.50
CA GLU A 33 12.92 11.40 3.06
C GLU A 33 11.86 12.50 3.17
N GLY A 34 11.94 13.25 4.28
CA GLY A 34 11.17 14.45 4.51
C GLY A 34 10.31 14.36 5.76
N VAL A 35 10.22 15.48 6.46
CA VAL A 35 9.51 15.62 7.74
C VAL A 35 8.01 15.83 7.55
N LEU A 36 7.20 15.24 8.43
CA LEU A 36 5.76 15.50 8.44
C LEU A 36 5.49 17.02 8.47
N PRO A 37 4.40 17.50 7.83
CA PRO A 37 3.97 18.89 7.98
C PRO A 37 3.90 19.30 9.45
N GLU A 38 4.14 20.57 9.76
CA GLU A 38 4.25 21.07 11.14
C GLU A 38 3.03 20.74 12.01
N ASP A 39 1.83 20.69 11.40
CA ASP A 39 0.57 20.32 12.08
C ASP A 39 0.28 18.81 12.13
N TYR A 40 1.21 17.94 11.68
CA TYR A 40 0.97 16.51 11.50
C TYR A 40 1.89 15.69 12.39
N THR A 41 1.29 14.91 13.28
CA THR A 41 1.97 13.82 14.00
C THR A 41 1.72 12.48 13.30
N VAL A 42 2.43 11.44 13.73
CA VAL A 42 2.19 10.07 13.24
C VAL A 42 0.78 9.62 13.58
N GLU A 43 0.28 9.98 14.76
CA GLU A 43 -1.08 9.66 15.21
C GLU A 43 -2.13 10.35 14.32
N ILE A 44 -1.88 11.60 13.91
CA ILE A 44 -2.76 12.33 12.98
C ILE A 44 -2.77 11.63 11.62
N LEU A 45 -1.61 11.17 11.13
CA LEU A 45 -1.51 10.42 9.88
C LEU A 45 -2.29 9.10 9.93
N MET A 46 -2.34 8.46 11.10
CA MET A 46 -3.12 7.25 11.34
C MET A 46 -4.62 7.54 11.57
N SER A 47 -5.00 8.80 11.73
CA SER A 47 -6.39 9.23 11.90
C SER A 47 -6.99 9.74 10.59
N LYS A 48 -8.28 10.10 10.60
CA LYS A 48 -8.91 10.80 9.48
C LYS A 48 -8.34 12.22 9.37
N HIS A 49 -7.60 12.48 8.29
CA HIS A 49 -6.95 13.77 8.04
C HIS A 49 -7.10 14.20 6.58
N THR A 50 -6.97 15.51 6.32
CA THR A 50 -6.94 16.04 4.95
C THR A 50 -5.57 15.74 4.33
N SER A 51 -5.53 15.00 3.22
CA SER A 51 -4.25 14.75 2.55
C SER A 51 -3.61 16.05 2.06
N LYS A 52 -2.42 16.38 2.55
CA LYS A 52 -1.58 17.49 2.08
C LYS A 52 -0.39 16.93 1.28
N PRO A 53 -0.56 16.60 -0.02
CA PRO A 53 0.52 16.05 -0.84
C PRO A 53 1.60 17.09 -1.12
N ARG A 54 2.87 16.71 -0.98
CA ARG A 54 4.02 17.60 -1.30
C ARG A 54 4.17 17.85 -2.79
N ASN A 55 3.67 16.94 -3.63
CA ASN A 55 3.66 17.08 -5.09
C ASN A 55 2.22 17.06 -5.63
N PRO A 56 1.54 18.22 -5.72
CA PRO A 56 0.16 18.30 -6.18
C PRO A 56 -0.05 17.79 -7.61
N LYS A 57 0.93 17.96 -8.50
CA LYS A 57 0.85 17.47 -9.89
C LYS A 57 0.85 15.95 -9.93
N MET A 58 1.75 15.31 -9.18
CA MET A 58 1.77 13.85 -9.05
C MET A 58 0.51 13.33 -8.38
N ALA A 59 0.04 13.99 -7.32
CA ALA A 59 -1.23 13.64 -6.68
C ALA A 59 -2.39 13.70 -7.67
N GLN A 60 -2.45 14.73 -8.53
CA GLN A 60 -3.49 14.87 -9.54
C GLN A 60 -3.42 13.75 -10.58
N VAL A 61 -2.23 13.36 -11.04
CA VAL A 61 -2.06 12.22 -11.96
C VAL A 61 -2.54 10.93 -11.31
N PHE A 62 -2.12 10.64 -10.07
CA PHE A 62 -2.54 9.44 -9.35
C PHE A 62 -4.05 9.44 -9.05
N TYR A 63 -4.64 10.61 -8.78
CA TYR A 63 -6.07 10.75 -8.60
C TYR A 63 -6.84 10.46 -9.89
N ARG A 64 -6.42 11.04 -11.02
CA ARG A 64 -7.02 10.79 -12.34
C ARG A 64 -6.86 9.33 -12.79
N ALA A 65 -5.77 8.68 -12.41
CA ALA A 65 -5.55 7.26 -12.65
C ALA A 65 -6.34 6.33 -11.70
N GLY A 66 -7.10 6.88 -10.74
CA GLY A 66 -7.87 6.10 -9.76
C GLY A 66 -7.01 5.43 -8.69
N PHE A 67 -5.75 5.84 -8.54
CA PHE A 67 -4.80 5.26 -7.58
C PHE A 67 -4.89 5.83 -6.18
N ILE A 68 -5.32 7.08 -6.04
CA ILE A 68 -5.53 7.75 -4.75
C ILE A 68 -6.87 8.49 -4.73
N GLU A 69 -7.39 8.78 -3.54
CA GLU A 69 -8.57 9.63 -3.35
C GLU A 69 -8.15 11.01 -2.86
N ALA A 70 -8.92 12.05 -3.20
CA ALA A 70 -8.65 13.44 -2.80
C ALA A 70 -8.82 13.70 -1.28
N TRP A 71 -9.41 12.77 -0.52
CA TRP A 71 -9.98 13.02 0.81
C TRP A 71 -9.21 12.33 1.96
N GLY A 72 -8.00 11.83 1.72
CA GLY A 72 -7.13 11.28 2.79
C GLY A 72 -7.56 9.93 3.39
N ARG A 73 -8.51 9.19 2.82
CA ARG A 73 -8.96 7.87 3.34
C ARG A 73 -8.02 6.70 3.01
N GLY A 74 -6.81 7.00 2.53
CA GLY A 74 -5.84 5.99 2.11
C GLY A 74 -5.46 5.04 3.23
N TYR A 75 -5.08 5.61 4.35
CA TYR A 75 -4.67 4.87 5.54
C TYR A 75 -5.81 3.99 6.08
N GLU A 76 -7.00 4.56 6.26
CA GLU A 76 -8.20 3.83 6.72
C GLU A 76 -8.51 2.61 5.83
N LYS A 77 -8.43 2.77 4.51
CA LYS A 77 -8.62 1.65 3.58
C LYS A 77 -7.56 0.58 3.76
N ILE A 78 -6.29 0.97 3.93
CA ILE A 78 -5.21 0.00 4.17
C ILE A 78 -5.52 -0.76 5.46
N MET A 79 -5.77 -0.09 6.58
CA MET A 79 -6.06 -0.76 7.86
C MET A 79 -7.25 -1.72 7.75
N ARG A 80 -8.33 -1.30 7.11
CA ARG A 80 -9.51 -2.15 6.90
C ARG A 80 -9.21 -3.42 6.10
N GLU A 81 -8.32 -3.37 5.11
CA GLU A 81 -7.92 -4.58 4.38
C GLU A 81 -7.02 -5.49 5.23
N PHE A 82 -6.23 -4.93 6.16
CA PHE A 82 -5.50 -5.74 7.15
C PHE A 82 -6.47 -6.39 8.15
N ASP A 83 -7.47 -5.64 8.65
CA ASP A 83 -8.50 -6.15 9.56
C ASP A 83 -9.28 -7.32 8.96
N LYS A 84 -9.71 -7.17 7.70
CA LYS A 84 -10.44 -8.24 6.96
C LYS A 84 -9.66 -9.54 6.84
N LEU A 85 -8.32 -9.45 6.84
CA LEU A 85 -7.43 -10.59 6.74
C LEU A 85 -6.86 -11.01 8.09
N ASN A 86 -7.29 -10.35 9.18
CA ASN A 86 -6.79 -10.57 10.54
C ASN A 86 -5.25 -10.48 10.63
N LEU A 87 -4.67 -9.48 9.97
CA LEU A 87 -3.23 -9.21 9.94
C LEU A 87 -2.87 -8.02 10.83
N PHE A 88 -1.67 -8.01 11.39
CA PHE A 88 -1.12 -6.87 12.13
C PHE A 88 -0.97 -5.64 11.23
N HIS A 89 -1.41 -4.50 11.78
CA HIS A 89 -1.36 -3.23 11.08
C HIS A 89 0.08 -2.77 10.81
N PRO A 90 0.32 -2.09 9.68
CA PRO A 90 1.54 -1.34 9.49
C PRO A 90 1.75 -0.28 10.57
N SER A 91 2.97 -0.16 11.07
CA SER A 91 3.39 0.92 11.97
C SER A 91 4.17 2.00 11.22
N PHE A 92 4.15 3.21 11.75
CA PHE A 92 4.83 4.37 11.16
C PHE A 92 5.76 5.00 12.18
N THR A 93 6.97 5.37 11.76
CA THR A 93 7.95 6.06 12.60
C THR A 93 8.61 7.19 11.82
N VAL A 94 9.12 8.19 12.53
CA VAL A 94 9.96 9.24 11.96
C VAL A 94 11.40 8.99 12.40
N GLU A 95 12.28 8.70 11.44
CA GLU A 95 13.68 8.37 11.70
C GLU A 95 14.57 8.89 10.57
N GLN A 96 15.80 9.27 10.89
CA GLN A 96 16.81 9.72 9.92
C GLN A 96 16.32 10.85 9.00
N GLY A 97 15.47 11.76 9.51
CA GLY A 97 14.91 12.86 8.72
C GLY A 97 13.82 12.45 7.72
N GLY A 98 13.28 11.23 7.83
CA GLY A 98 12.23 10.71 6.97
C GLY A 98 11.13 9.98 7.72
N VAL A 99 10.12 9.55 6.98
CA VAL A 99 9.00 8.74 7.47
C VAL A 99 9.19 7.30 7.01
N THR A 100 9.14 6.37 7.95
CA THR A 100 9.17 4.93 7.71
C THR A 100 7.81 4.32 7.91
N ALA A 101 7.38 3.46 7.00
CA ALA A 101 6.31 2.50 7.20
C ALA A 101 6.90 1.09 7.34
N ILE A 102 6.56 0.40 8.42
CA ILE A 102 6.92 -0.99 8.68
C ILE A 102 5.67 -1.84 8.43
N ILE A 103 5.74 -2.74 7.46
CA ILE A 103 4.62 -3.59 7.05
C ILE A 103 4.94 -5.05 7.41
N PRO A 104 4.25 -5.65 8.39
CA PRO A 104 4.46 -7.06 8.75
C PRO A 104 4.18 -8.02 7.57
N ARG A 105 4.93 -9.11 7.50
CA ARG A 105 4.81 -10.17 6.48
C ARG A 105 4.34 -11.49 7.10
N GLU A 106 3.25 -11.46 7.87
CA GLU A 106 2.79 -12.66 8.60
C GLU A 106 2.46 -13.84 7.70
N ILE A 107 1.77 -13.63 6.57
CA ILE A 107 1.43 -14.71 5.64
C ILE A 107 2.70 -15.45 5.19
N PHE A 108 3.75 -14.68 4.89
CA PHE A 108 5.03 -15.24 4.46
C PHE A 108 5.73 -15.97 5.61
N MET A 109 5.68 -15.42 6.83
CA MET A 109 6.20 -16.09 8.03
C MET A 109 5.46 -17.41 8.32
N SER A 110 4.14 -17.44 8.16
CA SER A 110 3.33 -18.66 8.32
C SER A 110 3.64 -19.71 7.26
N ILE A 111 3.89 -19.30 6.01
CA ILE A 111 4.29 -20.23 4.93
C ILE A 111 5.66 -20.87 5.19
N ARG A 112 6.60 -20.14 5.80
CA ARG A 112 7.91 -20.70 6.17
C ARG A 112 7.86 -21.66 7.37
N GLY A 113 6.80 -21.63 8.16
CA GLY A 113 6.68 -22.40 9.40
C GLY A 113 7.14 -21.66 10.65
N ASP A 114 7.56 -20.39 10.54
CA ASP A 114 8.07 -19.58 11.64
C ASP A 114 6.95 -18.98 12.53
N ARG A 115 5.70 -19.01 12.05
CA ARG A 115 4.50 -18.57 12.80
C ARG A 115 3.33 -19.52 12.57
N LYS A 116 2.38 -19.55 13.52
CA LYS A 116 1.15 -20.33 13.38
C LYS A 116 0.42 -19.95 12.07
N PRO A 117 -0.23 -20.91 11.38
CA PRO A 117 -1.00 -20.61 10.18
C PRO A 117 -2.09 -19.59 10.49
N ILE A 118 -2.12 -18.49 9.72
CA ILE A 118 -3.24 -17.55 9.77
C ILE A 118 -4.43 -18.25 9.10
N GLN A 119 -5.58 -18.30 9.76
CA GLN A 119 -6.84 -18.71 9.15
C GLN A 119 -7.24 -17.64 8.13
N ILE A 120 -6.82 -17.82 6.88
CA ILE A 120 -7.23 -16.97 5.77
C ILE A 120 -8.47 -17.62 5.18
N ASP A 121 -9.65 -17.15 5.58
CA ASP A 121 -10.88 -17.51 4.88
C ASP A 121 -10.71 -17.17 3.39
N SER A 122 -11.06 -18.13 2.55
CA SER A 122 -10.75 -18.25 1.12
C SER A 122 -10.92 -16.96 0.29
N TYR A 123 -9.83 -16.19 0.11
CA TYR A 123 -9.72 -15.18 -0.97
C TYR A 123 -8.90 -15.67 -2.17
N ARG A 124 -8.42 -16.92 -2.13
CA ARG A 124 -7.85 -17.54 -3.32
C ARG A 124 -9.02 -18.00 -4.20
N THR A 125 -9.11 -17.39 -5.38
CA THR A 125 -9.93 -17.71 -6.57
C THR A 125 -11.16 -16.81 -6.82
N LYS A 126 -10.93 -15.61 -7.37
CA LYS A 126 -11.72 -15.10 -8.50
C LYS A 126 -10.75 -14.61 -9.58
N THR A 127 -10.67 -15.44 -10.61
CA THR A 127 -9.91 -15.45 -11.87
C THR A 127 -9.81 -14.12 -12.62
N GLU A 128 -8.60 -13.81 -13.12
CA GLU A 128 -8.44 -13.21 -14.45
C GLU A 128 -9.10 -14.15 -15.49
N PRO A 129 -9.94 -13.65 -16.41
CA PRO A 129 -10.45 -14.50 -17.49
C PRO A 129 -9.32 -14.81 -18.48
N LYS A 130 -9.06 -16.11 -18.71
CA LYS A 130 -8.22 -16.57 -19.83
C LYS A 130 -8.84 -16.09 -21.16
N PRO A 131 -8.04 -15.69 -22.16
CA PRO A 131 -8.58 -15.39 -23.49
C PRO A 131 -9.19 -16.67 -24.07
N ASN A 132 -10.48 -16.61 -24.41
CA ASN A 132 -11.19 -17.74 -24.98
C ASN A 132 -10.81 -17.88 -26.47
N GLN A 133 -9.91 -18.81 -26.78
CA GLN A 133 -9.74 -19.32 -28.14
C GLN A 133 -10.95 -20.19 -28.44
N ASN A 134 -12.00 -19.63 -29.04
CA ASN A 134 -12.99 -20.35 -29.86
C ASN A 134 -13.93 -19.33 -30.52
N ARG A 135 -13.67 -18.99 -31.80
CA ARG A 135 -14.68 -18.40 -32.68
C ARG A 135 -14.57 -19.00 -34.09
N THR A 136 -15.45 -19.99 -34.29
CA THR A 136 -16.13 -20.43 -35.53
C THR A 136 -15.32 -21.03 -36.68
N GLU A 137 -15.38 -22.36 -36.78
CA GLU A 137 -15.59 -23.03 -38.06
C GLU A 137 -17.07 -22.90 -38.50
N LYS A 138 -17.24 -22.37 -39.72
CA LYS A 138 -18.29 -22.56 -40.76
C LYS A 138 -19.76 -22.85 -40.41
N SER A 139 -20.69 -22.08 -41.01
CA SER A 139 -21.32 -22.40 -42.31
C SER A 139 -22.49 -21.45 -42.67
N ASP A 140 -22.43 -20.94 -43.90
CA ASP A 140 -23.47 -20.74 -44.94
C ASP A 140 -24.93 -20.42 -44.55
N TYR A 141 -25.40 -19.23 -44.97
CA TYR A 141 -26.49 -19.00 -45.94
C TYR A 141 -26.36 -17.61 -46.57
#